data_AF-A0A957X1Y5-F1
#
_entry.id   AF-A0A957X1Y5-F1
#
_cell.length_a   1.000
_cell.length_b   1.000
_cell.length_c   1.000
_cell.angle_alpha   90.00
_cell.angle_beta   90.00
_cell.angle_gamma   90.00
#
_symmetry.space_group_name_H-M   'P 1'
#
loop_
_entity.id
_entity.type
_entity.pdbx_description
1 polymer ?
#
loop_
_entity_poly.entity_id
_entity_poly.type
_entity_poly.pdbx_seq_one_letter_code
_entity_poly.pdbx_strand_id
1 'polypeptide(L)'
;MVTITTKPASLAPLLDQMQTAAGRGVAWILAQQRADGSFCDPDAGVGAYYKVPSTLAVAGEWRAAHRLLQWVAEHHLTASGDFRAPERKAQEPIHESWPAYANAWLIQGAQRVGRWDIARQGMAFLQTLQLPSGGYYALDGDTQFLEPVGTSWG
;
A
#
# COMPACT_ATOMS: atom_id res chain seq x y z
N MET A 1 13.64 52.26 17.16
CA MET A 1 12.59 51.28 16.81
C MET A 1 12.99 50.68 15.46
N VAL A 2 13.51 49.45 15.44
CA VAL A 2 14.01 48.82 14.20
C VAL A 2 12.97 47.81 13.75
N THR A 3 12.31 48.10 12.64
CA THR A 3 11.36 47.18 11.99
C THR A 3 12.14 46.29 11.03
N ILE A 4 12.44 45.06 11.44
CA ILE A 4 12.97 44.03 10.53
C ILE A 4 11.77 43.44 9.77
N THR A 5 11.58 43.88 8.53
CA THR A 5 10.62 43.27 7.60
C THR A 5 11.38 42.36 6.66
N THR A 6 11.69 41.13 7.07
CA THR A 6 12.21 40.12 6.16
C THR A 6 11.04 39.44 5.45
N LYS A 7 10.89 39.71 4.16
CA LYS A 7 9.98 38.97 3.29
C LYS A 7 10.39 37.49 3.32
N PRO A 8 9.48 36.52 3.55
CA PRO A 8 9.85 35.12 3.57
C PRO A 8 10.43 34.72 2.20
N ALA A 9 11.49 33.92 2.22
CA ALA A 9 12.10 33.37 1.02
C ALA A 9 11.05 32.55 0.24
N SER A 10 11.06 32.67 -1.09
CA SER A 10 10.15 31.89 -1.94
C SER A 10 10.42 30.40 -1.79
N LEU A 11 9.38 29.61 -1.58
CA LEU A 11 9.45 28.15 -1.58
C LEU A 11 9.43 27.54 -2.99
N ALA A 12 9.21 28.34 -4.04
CA ALA A 12 9.04 27.83 -5.40
C ALA A 12 10.20 26.93 -5.88
N PRO A 13 11.49 27.29 -5.69
CA PRO A 13 12.59 26.41 -6.12
C PRO A 13 12.59 25.05 -5.40
N LEU A 14 12.20 25.04 -4.12
CA LEU A 14 12.09 23.80 -3.35
C LEU A 14 10.93 22.93 -3.86
N LEU A 15 9.79 23.54 -4.18
CA LEU A 15 8.64 22.84 -4.75
C LEU A 15 8.98 22.22 -6.11
N ASP A 16 9.67 22.95 -6.99
CA ASP A 16 10.10 22.45 -8.29
C ASP A 16 11.06 21.26 -8.16
N GLN A 17 12.00 21.34 -7.21
CA GLN A 17 12.93 20.25 -6.90
C GLN A 17 12.18 19.00 -6.38
N MET A 18 11.23 19.18 -5.47
CA MET A 18 10.40 18.10 -4.93
C MET A 18 9.54 17.45 -6.01
N GLN A 19 8.90 18.25 -6.88
CA GLN A 19 8.10 17.75 -8.00
C GLN A 19 8.96 16.98 -8.99
N THR A 20 10.13 17.49 -9.34
CA THR A 20 11.06 16.79 -10.24
C THR A 20 11.53 15.46 -9.62
N ALA A 21 11.85 15.45 -8.33
CA ALA A 21 12.24 14.23 -7.63
C ALA A 21 11.10 13.20 -7.55
N ALA A 22 9.88 13.65 -7.23
CA ALA A 22 8.69 12.80 -7.22
C ALA A 22 8.41 12.21 -8.62
N GLY A 23 8.51 13.02 -9.67
CA GLY A 23 8.34 12.58 -11.06
C GLY A 23 9.33 11.48 -11.45
N ARG A 24 10.60 11.58 -11.04
CA ARG A 24 11.59 10.52 -11.27
C ARG A 24 11.23 9.22 -10.52
N GLY A 25 10.77 9.34 -9.27
CA GLY A 25 10.32 8.19 -8.49
C GLY A 25 9.14 7.47 -9.13
N VAL A 26 8.13 8.23 -9.58
CA VAL A 26 6.95 7.69 -10.28
C VAL A 26 7.35 7.02 -11.59
N ALA A 27 8.22 7.66 -12.39
CA ALA A 27 8.71 7.07 -13.63
C ALA A 27 9.44 5.74 -13.40
N TRP A 28 10.26 5.66 -12.34
CA TRP A 28 10.92 4.40 -11.96
C TRP A 28 9.92 3.32 -11.56
N ILE A 29 8.90 3.65 -10.74
CA ILE A 29 7.82 2.73 -10.35
C ILE A 29 7.08 2.22 -11.58
N LEU A 30 6.67 3.10 -12.49
CA LEU A 30 5.96 2.73 -13.72
C LEU A 30 6.77 1.75 -14.57
N ALA A 31 8.08 1.93 -14.65
CA ALA A 31 8.98 1.05 -15.38
C ALA A 31 9.10 -0.37 -14.76
N GLN A 32 8.70 -0.56 -13.50
CA GLN A 32 8.67 -1.87 -12.85
C GLN A 32 7.39 -2.66 -13.14
N GLN A 33 6.34 -2.02 -13.66
CA GLN A 33 5.10 -2.71 -13.99
C GLN A 33 5.24 -3.43 -15.33
N ARG A 34 4.92 -4.73 -15.32
CA ARG A 34 4.99 -5.61 -16.48
C ARG A 34 3.72 -5.45 -17.34
N ALA A 35 3.78 -5.99 -18.57
CA ALA A 35 2.71 -5.84 -19.54
C ALA A 35 1.37 -6.48 -19.10
N ASP A 36 1.43 -7.54 -18.29
CA ASP A 36 0.27 -8.23 -17.70
C ASP A 36 -0.30 -7.52 -16.46
N GLY A 37 0.31 -6.41 -16.04
CA GLY A 37 -0.10 -5.64 -14.86
C GLY A 37 0.62 -6.03 -13.57
N SER A 38 1.32 -7.16 -13.54
CA SER A 38 2.16 -7.56 -12.40
C SER A 38 3.28 -6.56 -12.15
N PHE A 39 3.85 -6.57 -10.95
CA PHE A 39 4.85 -5.58 -10.53
C PHE A 39 6.12 -6.28 -10.03
N CYS A 40 7.27 -5.87 -10.55
CA CYS A 40 8.56 -6.52 -10.27
C CYS A 40 8.49 -8.04 -10.50
N ASP A 41 8.99 -8.81 -9.53
CA ASP A 41 8.90 -10.27 -9.48
C ASP A 41 7.61 -10.68 -8.72
N PRO A 42 6.63 -11.32 -9.39
CA PRO A 42 5.42 -11.82 -8.74
C PRO A 42 5.69 -12.78 -7.56
N ASP A 43 6.78 -13.55 -7.61
CA ASP A 43 7.11 -14.59 -6.62
C ASP A 43 7.68 -13.99 -5.31
N ALA A 44 8.00 -12.70 -5.33
CA ALA A 44 8.29 -11.93 -4.12
C ALA A 44 7.02 -11.66 -3.28
N GLY A 45 5.83 -11.87 -3.86
CA GLY A 45 4.54 -11.72 -3.19
C GLY A 45 4.20 -10.27 -2.84
N VAL A 46 3.30 -10.06 -1.87
CA VAL A 46 2.74 -8.73 -1.59
C VAL A 46 3.77 -7.70 -1.17
N GLY A 47 4.90 -8.15 -0.59
CA GLY A 47 6.00 -7.29 -0.13
C GLY A 47 6.56 -6.39 -1.23
N ALA A 48 6.53 -6.88 -2.48
CA ALA A 48 7.04 -6.14 -3.64
C ALA A 48 6.17 -4.94 -4.06
N TYR A 49 4.86 -4.94 -3.73
CA TYR A 49 3.93 -4.01 -4.35
C TYR A 49 2.83 -3.43 -3.44
N TYR A 50 2.70 -3.83 -2.17
CA TYR A 50 1.55 -3.48 -1.34
C TYR A 50 1.27 -1.95 -1.21
N LYS A 51 2.30 -1.11 -1.31
CA LYS A 51 2.18 0.37 -1.30
C LYS A 51 1.93 0.99 -2.68
N VAL A 52 2.28 0.27 -3.75
CA VAL A 52 2.36 0.80 -5.11
C VAL A 52 1.02 1.34 -5.61
N PRO A 53 -0.14 0.67 -5.43
CA PRO A 53 -1.42 1.22 -5.88
C PRO A 53 -1.71 2.60 -5.28
N SER A 54 -1.40 2.80 -3.99
CA SER A 54 -1.60 4.10 -3.33
C SER A 54 -0.64 5.15 -3.86
N THR A 55 0.63 4.82 -4.10
CA THR A 55 1.62 5.74 -4.68
C THR A 55 1.21 6.18 -6.08
N LEU A 56 0.80 5.25 -6.93
CA LEU A 56 0.32 5.54 -8.29
C LEU A 56 -0.96 6.39 -8.28
N ALA A 57 -1.89 6.11 -7.36
CA ALA A 57 -3.11 6.91 -7.21
C ALA A 57 -2.81 8.38 -6.88
N VAL A 58 -1.92 8.62 -5.90
CA VAL A 58 -1.50 9.97 -5.49
C VAL A 58 -0.75 10.69 -6.61
N ALA A 59 0.02 9.96 -7.42
CA ALA A 59 0.73 10.50 -8.58
C ALA A 59 -0.17 10.80 -9.80
N GLY A 60 -1.45 10.42 -9.77
CA GLY A 60 -2.34 10.56 -10.93
C GLY A 60 -2.25 9.41 -11.95
N GLU A 61 -1.47 8.37 -11.65
CA GLU A 61 -1.23 7.22 -12.54
C GLU A 61 -2.29 6.12 -12.40
N TRP A 62 -3.56 6.51 -12.57
CA TRP A 62 -4.70 5.66 -12.20
C TRP A 62 -4.78 4.39 -13.04
N ARG A 63 -4.47 4.47 -14.34
CA ARG A 63 -4.48 3.31 -15.24
C ARG A 63 -3.47 2.26 -14.81
N ALA A 64 -2.27 2.68 -14.40
CA ALA A 64 -1.24 1.77 -13.90
C ALA A 64 -1.67 1.12 -12.57
N ALA A 65 -2.25 1.90 -11.64
CA ALA A 65 -2.81 1.38 -10.40
C ALA A 65 -3.91 0.34 -10.65
N HIS A 66 -4.84 0.61 -11.57
CA HIS A 66 -5.90 -0.32 -11.95
C HIS A 66 -5.36 -1.62 -12.54
N ARG A 67 -4.34 -1.57 -13.40
CA ARG A 67 -3.72 -2.78 -13.96
C ARG A 67 -3.10 -3.65 -12.87
N LEU A 68 -2.38 -3.04 -11.92
CA LEU A 68 -1.79 -3.78 -10.81
C LEU A 68 -2.88 -4.41 -9.94
N LEU A 69 -3.89 -3.64 -9.56
CA LEU A 69 -4.99 -4.15 -8.74
C LEU A 69 -5.79 -5.24 -9.45
N GLN A 70 -5.95 -5.15 -10.76
CA GLN A 70 -6.58 -6.22 -11.55
C GLN A 70 -5.76 -7.49 -11.47
N TRP A 71 -4.45 -7.40 -11.71
CA TRP A 71 -3.55 -8.54 -11.59
C TRP A 71 -3.58 -9.15 -10.17
N VAL A 72 -3.55 -8.30 -9.14
CA VAL A 72 -3.68 -8.73 -7.74
C VAL A 72 -5.00 -9.45 -7.48
N ALA A 73 -6.11 -8.95 -8.01
CA ALA A 73 -7.42 -9.60 -7.85
C ALA A 73 -7.46 -11.00 -8.48
N GLU A 74 -6.79 -11.18 -9.61
CA GLU A 74 -6.75 -12.45 -10.35
C GLU A 74 -5.81 -13.49 -9.74
N HIS A 75 -4.72 -13.05 -9.09
CA HIS A 75 -3.65 -13.95 -8.67
C HIS A 75 -3.49 -14.02 -7.15
N HIS A 76 -3.62 -12.90 -6.45
CA HIS A 76 -3.20 -12.75 -5.06
C HIS A 76 -4.32 -12.33 -4.09
N LEU A 77 -5.56 -12.16 -4.55
CA LEU A 77 -6.73 -11.97 -3.69
C LEU A 77 -7.40 -13.32 -3.46
N THR A 78 -7.40 -13.79 -2.22
CA THR A 78 -8.02 -15.07 -1.87
C THR A 78 -9.53 -14.94 -1.71
N ALA A 79 -10.24 -16.08 -1.73
CA ALA A 79 -11.67 -16.13 -1.43
C ALA A 79 -12.03 -15.63 -0.02
N SER A 80 -11.10 -15.68 0.93
CA SER A 80 -11.29 -15.12 2.28
C SER A 80 -11.03 -13.62 2.35
N GLY A 81 -10.55 -13.00 1.26
CA GLY A 81 -10.21 -11.58 1.18
C GLY A 81 -8.78 -11.23 1.60
N ASP A 82 -7.92 -12.22 1.87
CA ASP A 82 -6.50 -11.95 2.16
C ASP A 82 -5.75 -11.63 0.86
N PHE A 83 -4.77 -10.71 0.92
CA PHE A 83 -3.84 -10.52 -0.18
C PHE A 83 -2.57 -11.32 0.08
N ARG A 84 -2.30 -12.37 -0.70
CA ARG A 84 -1.10 -13.22 -0.56
C ARG A 84 -0.76 -13.91 -1.88
N ALA A 85 0.52 -14.22 -2.10
CA ALA A 85 0.87 -15.17 -3.14
C ALA A 85 0.46 -16.60 -2.74
N PRO A 86 0.31 -17.53 -3.70
CA PRO A 86 -0.24 -18.86 -3.43
C PRO A 86 0.52 -19.66 -2.36
N GLU A 87 1.86 -19.68 -2.44
CA GLU A 87 2.70 -20.46 -1.53
C GLU A 87 3.00 -19.72 -0.22
N ARG A 88 3.13 -18.40 -0.27
CA ARG A 88 3.47 -17.51 0.86
C ARG A 88 2.97 -16.10 0.62
N LYS A 89 2.73 -15.32 1.68
CA LYS A 89 2.27 -13.93 1.54
C LYS A 89 3.28 -13.03 0.85
N ALA A 90 4.54 -13.09 1.27
CA ALA A 90 5.66 -12.38 0.67
C ALA A 90 6.97 -13.15 0.89
N GLN A 91 8.04 -12.72 0.22
CA GLN A 91 9.38 -13.23 0.47
C GLN A 91 9.87 -12.94 1.88
N GLU A 92 9.57 -11.75 2.42
CA GLU A 92 9.89 -11.39 3.78
C GLU A 92 8.88 -12.03 4.76
N PRO A 93 9.33 -12.89 5.70
CA PRO A 93 8.43 -13.63 6.59
C PRO A 93 7.56 -12.74 7.49
N ILE A 94 8.01 -11.50 7.74
CA ILE A 94 7.28 -10.53 8.56
C ILE A 94 5.86 -10.30 8.07
N HIS A 95 5.59 -10.44 6.77
CA HIS A 95 4.25 -10.25 6.23
C HIS A 95 3.25 -11.31 6.70
N GLU A 96 3.67 -12.55 6.94
CA GLU A 96 2.80 -13.59 7.51
C GLU A 96 2.45 -13.27 8.97
N SER A 97 3.43 -12.76 9.73
CA SER A 97 3.24 -12.37 11.13
C SER A 97 2.48 -11.05 11.31
N TRP A 98 2.41 -10.21 10.26
CA TRP A 98 1.76 -8.88 10.30
C TRP A 98 0.74 -8.76 9.17
N PRO A 99 -0.34 -9.58 9.22
CA PRO A 99 -1.25 -9.74 8.09
C PRO A 99 -2.04 -8.47 7.76
N ALA A 100 -2.39 -7.68 8.78
CA ALA A 100 -3.18 -6.46 8.58
C ALA A 100 -2.41 -5.38 7.81
N TYR A 101 -1.10 -5.26 7.99
CA TYR A 101 -0.31 -4.14 7.46
C TYR A 101 -0.32 -4.07 5.92
N ALA A 102 0.08 -5.16 5.25
CA ALA A 102 0.09 -5.19 3.78
C ALA A 102 -1.32 -5.10 3.19
N ASN A 103 -2.29 -5.75 3.85
CA ASN A 103 -3.69 -5.70 3.44
C ASN A 103 -4.25 -4.27 3.52
N ALA A 104 -4.01 -3.56 4.63
CA ALA A 104 -4.48 -2.19 4.83
C ALA A 104 -3.97 -1.22 3.74
N TRP A 105 -2.72 -1.35 3.32
CA TRP A 105 -2.16 -0.53 2.24
C TRP A 105 -2.81 -0.82 0.87
N LEU A 106 -3.00 -2.10 0.53
CA LEU A 106 -3.66 -2.51 -0.71
C LEU A 106 -5.11 -2.07 -0.75
N ILE A 107 -5.82 -2.24 0.36
CA ILE A 107 -7.19 -1.77 0.56
C ILE A 107 -7.27 -0.26 0.30
N GLN A 108 -6.45 0.54 0.98
CA GLN A 108 -6.47 1.98 0.80
C GLN A 108 -6.11 2.39 -0.64
N GLY A 109 -5.14 1.71 -1.27
CA GLY A 109 -4.81 1.93 -2.67
C GLY A 109 -5.99 1.64 -3.60
N ALA A 110 -6.71 0.54 -3.35
CA ALA A 110 -7.91 0.18 -4.10
C ALA A 110 -9.05 1.20 -3.92
N GLN A 111 -9.28 1.67 -2.68
CA GLN A 111 -10.26 2.73 -2.40
C GLN A 111 -9.95 4.02 -3.15
N ARG A 112 -8.67 4.46 -3.15
CA ARG A 112 -8.23 5.70 -3.81
C ARG A 112 -8.51 5.71 -5.31
N VAL A 113 -8.54 4.55 -5.96
CA VAL A 113 -8.84 4.43 -7.40
C VAL A 113 -10.23 3.85 -7.67
N GLY A 114 -11.09 3.71 -6.66
CA GLY A 114 -12.48 3.27 -6.83
C GLY A 114 -12.66 1.78 -7.12
N ARG A 115 -11.66 0.93 -6.86
CA ARG A 115 -11.77 -0.55 -6.94
C ARG A 115 -12.42 -1.12 -5.68
N TRP A 116 -13.69 -0.76 -5.49
CA TRP A 116 -14.47 -1.18 -4.31
C TRP A 116 -14.72 -2.68 -4.24
N ASP A 117 -14.72 -3.36 -5.38
CA ASP A 117 -14.78 -4.82 -5.50
C ASP A 117 -13.63 -5.52 -4.76
N ILE A 118 -12.43 -4.96 -4.86
CA ILE A 118 -11.23 -5.43 -4.16
C ILE A 118 -11.23 -4.92 -2.72
N ALA A 119 -11.45 -3.62 -2.53
CA ALA A 119 -11.36 -2.99 -1.21
C ALA A 119 -12.32 -3.62 -0.20
N ARG A 120 -13.56 -3.94 -0.60
CA ARG A 120 -14.56 -4.53 0.30
C ARG A 120 -14.19 -5.94 0.74
N GLN A 121 -13.64 -6.76 -0.17
CA GLN A 121 -13.19 -8.10 0.17
C GLN A 121 -12.01 -8.05 1.15
N GLY A 122 -11.02 -7.21 0.87
CA GLY A 122 -9.91 -6.96 1.78
C GLY A 122 -10.36 -6.47 3.14
N MET A 123 -11.35 -5.57 3.19
CA MET A 123 -11.88 -5.07 4.45
C MET A 123 -12.57 -6.15 5.29
N ALA A 124 -13.33 -7.05 4.63
CA ALA A 124 -13.98 -8.16 5.31
C ALA A 124 -12.94 -9.08 5.96
N PHE A 125 -11.81 -9.35 5.27
CA PHE A 125 -10.69 -10.06 5.87
C PHE A 125 -10.06 -9.29 7.03
N LEU A 126 -9.79 -7.99 6.86
CA LEU A 126 -9.18 -7.18 7.91
C LEU A 126 -10.01 -7.21 9.21
N GLN A 127 -11.34 -7.22 9.10
CA GLN A 127 -12.25 -7.34 10.26
C GLN A 127 -12.07 -8.66 11.03
N THR A 128 -11.67 -9.75 10.38
CA THR A 128 -11.41 -11.02 11.08
C THR A 128 -10.14 -10.98 11.92
N LEU A 129 -9.30 -9.96 11.72
CA LEU A 129 -8.06 -9.75 12.49
C LEU A 129 -8.28 -8.91 13.75
N GLN A 130 -9.52 -8.47 14.02
CA GLN A 130 -9.81 -7.61 15.16
C GLN A 130 -9.70 -8.36 16.49
N LEU A 131 -9.09 -7.72 17.50
CA LEU A 131 -9.07 -8.22 18.86
C LEU A 131 -10.29 -7.72 19.66
N PRO A 132 -10.77 -8.47 20.66
CA PRO A 132 -11.86 -8.02 21.54
C PRO A 132 -11.58 -6.70 22.26
N SER A 133 -10.31 -6.37 22.49
CA SER A 133 -9.86 -5.10 23.08
C SER A 133 -9.90 -3.91 22.12
N GLY A 134 -10.28 -4.12 20.85
CA GLY A 134 -10.07 -3.19 19.75
C GLY A 134 -8.70 -3.34 19.09
N GLY A 135 -8.54 -2.71 17.93
CA GLY A 135 -7.35 -2.85 17.08
C GLY A 135 -7.29 -4.21 16.37
N TYR A 136 -6.14 -4.48 15.74
CA TYR A 136 -5.88 -5.71 14.97
C TYR A 136 -4.73 -6.48 15.61
N TYR A 137 -4.70 -7.81 15.45
CA TYR A 137 -3.57 -8.61 15.94
C TYR A 137 -2.44 -8.75 14.91
N ALA A 138 -1.23 -8.89 15.42
CA ALA A 138 -0.08 -9.49 14.76
C ALA A 138 0.32 -10.77 15.51
N LEU A 139 1.29 -11.53 14.97
CA LEU A 139 1.69 -12.84 15.47
C LEU A 139 3.17 -12.86 15.86
N ASP A 140 3.46 -13.43 17.04
CA ASP A 140 4.79 -13.90 17.44
C ASP A 140 4.73 -15.42 17.60
N GLY A 141 5.17 -16.14 16.56
CA GLY A 141 4.83 -17.55 16.38
C GLY A 141 3.32 -17.73 16.29
N ASP A 142 2.75 -18.53 17.19
CA ASP A 142 1.30 -18.76 17.29
C ASP A 142 0.59 -17.78 18.24
N THR A 143 1.34 -16.87 18.88
CA THR A 143 0.78 -15.95 19.87
C THR A 143 0.28 -14.68 19.20
N GLN A 144 -1.01 -14.38 19.37
CA GLN A 144 -1.58 -13.10 18.96
C GLN A 144 -1.21 -11.99 19.94
N PHE A 145 -0.79 -10.84 19.43
CA PHE A 145 -0.61 -9.62 20.19
C PHE A 145 -1.21 -8.42 19.46
N LEU A 146 -1.57 -7.37 20.19
CA LEU A 146 -2.10 -6.13 19.60
C LEU A 146 -1.05 -5.49 18.70
N GLU A 147 -1.35 -5.36 17.41
CA GLU A 147 -0.46 -4.74 16.45
C GLU A 147 -0.28 -3.24 16.79
N PRO A 148 0.95 -2.78 17.11
CA PRO A 148 1.17 -1.39 17.51
C PRO A 148 1.08 -0.41 16.34
N VAL A 149 1.25 -0.89 15.10
CA VAL A 149 1.14 -0.10 13.87
C VAL A 149 -0.32 -0.09 13.37
N GLY A 150 -1.13 -1.06 13.81
CA GLY A 150 -2.47 -1.38 13.30
C GLY A 150 -3.58 -0.39 13.68
N THR A 151 -3.37 0.41 14.74
CA THR A 151 -4.43 1.23 15.36
C THR A 151 -4.89 2.43 14.51
N SER A 152 -4.28 2.65 13.35
CA SER A 152 -4.53 3.81 12.48
C SER A 152 -5.21 3.48 11.14
N TRP A 153 -5.56 2.21 10.89
CA TRP A 153 -6.07 1.76 9.59
C TRP A 153 -7.59 1.54 9.54
N GLY A 154 -8.30 1.81 10.64
CA GLY A 154 -9.77 1.71 10.78
C GLY A 154 -10.46 3.07 10.81
#